data_AF-A0A1D8RT15-F1
#
_entry.id   AF-A0A1D8RT15-F1
#
_cell.length_a   1.000
_cell.length_b   1.000
_cell.length_c   1.000
_cell.angle_alpha   90.00
_cell.angle_beta   90.00
_cell.angle_gamma   90.00
#
_symmetry.space_group_name_H-M   'P 1'
#
loop_
_entity.id
_entity.type
_entity.pdbx_description
1 polymer ?
#
loop_
_entity_poly.entity_id
_entity_poly.type
_entity_poly.pdbx_seq_one_letter_code
_entity_poly.pdbx_strand_id
1 'polypeptide(L)'
;MKYGKVIERVNDGKMSRADLVKLKRNADEKHVNGDIDAEKVINAINNATPTDSYILFMGFCPDADFNERLDTEWKEKGICRFDYLESEHQLERFKTICKGDLVVLKKREVFGKTMNIYGHGRVLSVAYDENNVRYLVMNWSNQKNIIEVPLMGCNSTVDIKSIEVVEEEMPKVFFEWLKV
;
A
#
# COMPACT_ATOMS: atom_id res chain seq x y z
N MET A 1 17.53 17.09 24.43
CA MET A 1 16.17 16.55 24.57
C MET A 1 16.24 15.02 24.67
N LYS A 2 15.61 14.41 25.67
CA LYS A 2 15.72 12.96 25.98
C LYS A 2 15.42 12.05 24.79
N TYR A 3 14.41 12.40 23.99
CA TYR A 3 13.97 11.64 22.82
C TYR A 3 14.29 12.31 21.47
N GLY A 4 15.29 13.20 21.42
CA GLY A 4 15.68 13.94 20.20
C GLY A 4 15.78 13.07 18.95
N LYS A 5 16.60 12.01 19.02
CA LYS A 5 16.83 11.08 17.91
C LYS A 5 15.58 10.29 17.51
N VAL A 6 14.69 10.02 18.45
CA VAL A 6 13.44 9.26 18.18
C VAL A 6 12.45 10.16 17.46
N ILE A 7 12.32 11.41 17.92
CA ILE A 7 11.45 12.41 17.30
C ILE A 7 11.94 12.75 15.88
N GLU A 8 13.25 12.89 15.68
CA GLU A 8 13.84 13.03 14.33
C GLU A 8 13.44 11.85 13.44
N ARG A 9 13.62 10.60 13.90
CA ARG A 9 13.24 9.41 13.09
C ARG A 9 11.75 9.35 12.74
N VAL A 10 10.88 9.80 13.65
CA VAL A 10 9.44 9.88 13.41
C VAL A 10 9.12 10.98 12.39
N ASN A 11 9.74 12.15 12.54
CA ASN A 11 9.55 13.30 11.65
C ASN A 11 10.17 13.10 10.26
N ASP A 12 11.21 12.29 10.15
CA ASP A 12 11.84 11.89 8.89
C ASP A 12 10.89 11.03 8.04
N GLY A 13 9.76 10.57 8.60
CA GLY A 13 8.71 9.85 7.88
C GLY A 13 9.07 8.41 7.48
N LYS A 14 10.33 7.99 7.67
CA LYS A 14 10.84 6.67 7.27
C LYS A 14 10.34 5.51 8.13
N MET A 15 9.61 5.79 9.20
CA MET A 15 9.08 4.75 10.07
C MET A 15 7.81 4.15 9.48
N SER A 16 7.84 2.83 9.32
CA SER A 16 6.66 2.08 8.90
C SER A 16 5.51 2.29 9.88
N ARG A 17 4.28 2.13 9.39
CA ARG A 17 3.09 2.13 10.27
C ARG A 17 3.22 1.15 11.44
N ALA A 18 3.78 -0.04 11.20
CA ALA A 18 4.00 -1.04 12.24
C ALA A 18 4.99 -0.57 13.30
N ASP A 19 6.06 0.12 12.91
CA ASP A 19 7.06 0.66 13.84
C ASP A 19 6.52 1.84 14.64
N LEU A 20 5.73 2.72 14.01
CA LEU A 20 5.06 3.82 14.72
C LEU A 20 4.08 3.30 15.78
N VAL A 21 3.33 2.23 15.50
CA VAL A 21 2.40 1.62 16.47
C VAL A 21 3.16 1.06 17.69
N LYS A 22 4.25 0.31 17.46
CA LYS A 22 5.09 -0.20 18.56
C LYS A 22 5.71 0.94 19.37
N LEU A 23 6.23 1.96 18.69
CA LEU A 23 6.84 3.12 19.34
C LEU A 23 5.83 3.91 20.17
N LYS A 24 4.61 4.09 19.66
CA LYS A 24 3.52 4.77 20.37
C LYS A 24 3.16 4.05 21.66
N ARG A 25 2.95 2.73 21.62
CA ARG A 25 2.68 1.93 22.83
C ARG A 25 3.75 2.12 23.91
N ASN A 26 5.03 2.06 23.52
CA ASN A 26 6.14 2.25 24.45
C ASN A 26 6.20 3.70 24.99
N ALA A 27 5.84 4.70 24.19
CA ALA A 27 5.77 6.09 24.63
C ALA A 27 4.61 6.33 25.59
N ASP A 28 3.44 5.73 25.33
CA ASP A 28 2.26 5.76 26.20
C ASP A 28 2.58 5.13 27.57
N GLU A 29 3.21 3.95 27.59
CA GLU A 29 3.65 3.28 28.83
C GLU A 29 4.60 4.16 29.66
N LYS A 30 5.54 4.84 29.02
CA LYS A 30 6.48 5.74 29.71
C LYS A 30 5.81 7.00 30.22
N HIS A 31 4.86 7.56 29.47
CA HIS A 31 4.10 8.73 29.87
C HIS A 31 3.24 8.42 31.10
N VAL A 32 2.55 7.27 31.11
CA VAL A 32 1.78 6.78 32.29
C VAL A 32 2.68 6.62 33.52
N ASN A 33 3.94 6.26 33.34
CA ASN A 33 4.93 6.13 34.42
C ASN A 33 5.65 7.45 34.80
N GLY A 34 5.15 8.61 34.37
CA GLY A 34 5.62 9.93 34.79
C GLY A 34 6.69 10.58 33.90
N ASP A 35 7.04 9.99 32.76
CA ASP A 35 7.99 10.59 31.81
C ASP A 35 7.31 11.63 30.91
N ILE A 36 7.28 12.88 31.35
CA ILE A 36 6.65 13.99 30.61
C ILE A 36 7.26 14.23 29.22
N ASP A 37 8.53 13.89 29.00
CA ASP A 37 9.17 14.02 27.69
C ASP A 37 8.64 12.99 26.67
N ALA A 38 7.98 11.92 27.10
CA ALA A 38 7.36 10.93 26.21
C ALA A 38 6.15 11.49 25.45
N GLU A 39 5.47 12.49 26.00
CA GLU A 39 4.35 13.19 25.34
C GLU A 39 4.77 13.82 24.00
N LYS A 40 6.01 14.34 23.92
CA LYS A 40 6.56 14.90 22.68
C LYS A 40 6.74 13.84 21.59
N VAL A 41 7.03 12.59 21.97
CA VAL A 41 7.11 11.45 21.04
C VAL A 41 5.71 11.07 20.58
N ILE A 42 4.73 11.00 21.49
CA ILE A 42 3.33 10.72 21.16
C ILE A 42 2.80 11.76 20.16
N ASN A 43 3.06 13.05 20.41
CA ASN A 43 2.67 14.14 19.53
C ASN A 43 3.38 14.07 18.17
N ALA A 44 4.68 13.78 18.12
CA ALA A 44 5.39 13.57 16.86
C ALA A 44 4.76 12.42 16.06
N ILE A 45 4.44 11.29 16.70
CA ILE A 45 3.84 10.13 16.03
C ILE A 45 2.42 10.44 15.55
N ASN A 46 1.61 11.13 16.34
CA ASN A 46 0.25 11.50 15.96
C ASN A 46 0.20 12.43 14.74
N ASN A 47 1.29 13.15 14.48
CA ASN A 47 1.44 14.04 13.32
C ASN A 47 2.31 13.43 12.20
N ALA A 48 2.87 12.24 12.41
CA ALA A 48 3.68 11.57 11.41
C ALA A 48 2.79 10.94 10.33
N THR A 49 3.27 10.98 9.09
CA THR A 49 2.69 10.20 8.00
C THR A 49 3.54 8.94 7.88
N PRO A 50 3.11 7.78 8.42
CA PRO A 50 3.89 6.55 8.33
C PRO A 50 4.16 6.19 6.87
N THR A 51 5.38 5.73 6.59
CA THR A 51 5.63 4.98 5.37
C THR A 51 4.84 3.68 5.41
N ASP A 52 4.33 3.29 4.25
CA ASP A 52 3.80 1.94 4.10
C ASP A 52 4.93 0.95 4.27
N SER A 53 4.69 -0.17 4.94
CA SER A 53 5.66 -1.26 4.99
C SER A 53 5.67 -2.09 3.70
N TYR A 54 4.63 -1.97 2.88
CA TYR A 54 4.50 -2.63 1.58
C TYR A 54 3.51 -1.90 0.67
N ILE A 55 3.56 -2.24 -0.62
CA ILE A 55 2.55 -1.86 -1.61
C ILE A 55 2.01 -3.14 -2.27
N LEU A 56 0.68 -3.22 -2.44
CA LEU A 56 0.07 -4.21 -3.32
C LEU A 56 0.09 -3.70 -4.76
N PHE A 57 0.78 -4.40 -5.64
CA PHE A 57 0.67 -4.23 -7.09
C PHE A 57 -0.34 -5.24 -7.65
N MET A 58 -1.52 -4.74 -8.02
CA MET A 58 -2.68 -5.54 -8.41
C MET A 58 -2.87 -5.55 -9.93
N GLY A 59 -2.85 -6.74 -10.52
CA GLY A 59 -3.25 -6.98 -11.90
C GLY A 59 -4.77 -6.91 -12.05
N PHE A 60 -5.22 -6.35 -13.16
CA PHE A 60 -6.66 -6.13 -13.44
C PHE A 60 -7.09 -6.68 -14.81
N CYS A 61 -6.20 -7.40 -15.51
CA CYS A 61 -6.47 -8.06 -16.78
C CYS A 61 -6.60 -9.57 -16.56
N PRO A 62 -7.82 -10.10 -16.38
CA PRO A 62 -8.18 -11.49 -16.64
C PRO A 62 -7.34 -12.14 -17.74
N ASP A 63 -6.70 -13.28 -17.48
CA ASP A 63 -5.93 -14.04 -18.48
C ASP A 63 -4.89 -13.23 -19.29
N ALA A 64 -4.45 -12.09 -18.73
CA ALA A 64 -3.64 -11.07 -19.38
C ALA A 64 -4.28 -10.41 -20.63
N ASP A 65 -5.58 -10.57 -20.84
CA ASP A 65 -6.35 -9.90 -21.89
C ASP A 65 -6.67 -8.45 -21.49
N PHE A 66 -6.26 -7.51 -22.35
CA PHE A 66 -6.49 -6.09 -22.12
C PHE A 66 -7.93 -5.67 -22.45
N ASN A 67 -8.63 -6.44 -23.29
CA ASN A 67 -10.04 -6.15 -23.64
C ASN A 67 -10.96 -6.43 -22.45
N GLU A 68 -10.56 -7.35 -21.56
CA GLU A 68 -11.29 -7.74 -20.35
C GLU A 68 -10.83 -6.96 -19.10
N ARG A 69 -10.24 -5.77 -19.29
CA ARG A 69 -9.68 -4.98 -18.18
C ARG A 69 -10.74 -4.55 -17.17
N LEU A 70 -10.45 -4.76 -15.89
CA LEU A 70 -11.36 -4.46 -14.78
C LEU A 70 -11.09 -3.13 -14.07
N ASP A 71 -9.96 -2.46 -14.35
CA ASP A 71 -9.54 -1.26 -13.60
C ASP A 71 -10.53 -0.11 -13.70
N THR A 72 -11.19 0.06 -14.85
CA THR A 72 -12.15 1.15 -15.06
C THR A 72 -13.38 0.95 -14.19
N GLU A 73 -13.98 -0.23 -14.25
CA GLU A 73 -15.13 -0.60 -13.41
C GLU A 73 -14.77 -0.53 -11.91
N TRP A 74 -13.60 -1.05 -11.53
CA TRP A 74 -13.11 -1.01 -10.14
C TRP A 74 -12.95 0.42 -9.62
N LYS A 75 -12.43 1.33 -10.45
CA LYS A 75 -12.32 2.75 -10.12
C LYS A 75 -13.67 3.42 -9.95
N GLU A 76 -14.60 3.19 -10.88
CA GLU A 76 -15.96 3.75 -10.84
C GLU A 76 -16.76 3.27 -9.63
N LYS A 77 -16.67 1.97 -9.30
CA LYS A 77 -17.39 1.37 -8.17
C LYS A 77 -16.69 1.57 -6.82
N GLY A 78 -15.45 2.05 -6.81
CA GLY A 78 -14.67 2.17 -5.58
C GLY A 78 -14.33 0.82 -4.94
N ILE A 79 -13.98 -0.18 -5.76
CA ILE A 79 -13.66 -1.54 -5.28
C ILE A 79 -12.37 -2.09 -5.90
N CYS A 80 -11.85 -3.17 -5.34
CA CYS A 80 -10.79 -4.01 -5.93
C CYS A 80 -11.06 -5.48 -5.57
N ARG A 81 -11.01 -6.38 -6.57
CA ARG A 81 -11.38 -7.80 -6.41
C ARG A 81 -10.29 -8.74 -6.90
N PHE A 82 -10.23 -9.93 -6.31
CA PHE A 82 -9.45 -11.04 -6.85
C PHE A 82 -10.33 -12.29 -6.86
N ASP A 83 -10.94 -12.57 -8.02
CA ASP A 83 -11.96 -13.61 -8.17
C ASP A 83 -11.37 -14.95 -8.68
N TYR A 84 -10.08 -14.97 -9.03
CA TYR A 84 -9.38 -16.17 -9.52
C TYR A 84 -8.94 -17.07 -8.37
N LEU A 85 -9.91 -17.81 -7.84
CA LEU A 85 -9.73 -18.72 -6.70
C LEU A 85 -8.78 -19.89 -6.97
N GLU A 86 -8.47 -20.19 -8.23
CA GLU A 86 -7.57 -21.30 -8.61
C GLU A 86 -6.12 -21.10 -8.13
N SER A 87 -5.71 -19.86 -7.83
CA SER A 87 -4.38 -19.58 -7.30
C SER A 87 -4.43 -19.33 -5.78
N GLU A 88 -4.47 -20.40 -4.99
CA GLU A 88 -4.52 -20.34 -3.51
C GLU A 88 -3.46 -19.40 -2.93
N HIS A 89 -2.23 -19.46 -3.43
CA HIS A 89 -1.13 -18.61 -2.97
C HIS A 89 -1.39 -17.11 -3.18
N GLN A 90 -1.97 -16.74 -4.32
CA GLN A 90 -2.33 -15.34 -4.59
C GLN A 90 -3.55 -14.91 -3.76
N LEU A 91 -4.50 -15.82 -3.56
CA LEU A 91 -5.65 -15.58 -2.71
C LEU A 91 -5.23 -15.34 -1.26
N GLU A 92 -4.32 -16.14 -0.71
CA GLU A 92 -3.78 -15.96 0.64
C GLU A 92 -3.04 -14.62 0.78
N ARG A 93 -2.23 -14.24 -0.21
CA ARG A 93 -1.62 -12.90 -0.25
C ARG A 93 -2.67 -11.80 -0.29
N PHE A 94 -3.70 -11.94 -1.12
CA PHE A 94 -4.75 -10.93 -1.20
C PHE A 94 -5.49 -10.79 0.13
N LYS A 95 -5.72 -11.89 0.84
CA LYS A 95 -6.35 -11.92 2.17
C LYS A 95 -5.57 -11.17 3.25
N THR A 96 -4.25 -10.98 3.11
CA THR A 96 -3.46 -10.22 4.10
C THR A 96 -3.72 -8.71 4.04
N ILE A 97 -4.27 -8.22 2.94
CA ILE A 97 -4.51 -6.78 2.74
C ILE A 97 -5.57 -6.26 3.70
N CYS A 98 -5.36 -5.07 4.26
CA CYS A 98 -6.19 -4.50 5.30
C CYS A 98 -6.50 -3.02 5.02
N LYS A 99 -7.41 -2.46 5.81
CA LYS A 99 -7.73 -1.04 5.78
C LYS A 99 -6.47 -0.18 5.91
N GLY A 100 -6.34 0.82 5.05
CA GLY A 100 -5.23 1.76 4.99
C GLY A 100 -4.08 1.38 4.05
N ASP A 101 -4.06 0.13 3.56
CA ASP A 101 -3.01 -0.32 2.64
C ASP A 101 -3.11 0.39 1.29
N LEU A 102 -1.95 0.56 0.65
CA LEU A 102 -1.84 1.11 -0.69
C LEU A 102 -1.96 0.00 -1.73
N VAL A 103 -2.86 0.22 -2.69
CA VAL A 103 -3.04 -0.62 -3.87
C VAL A 103 -2.67 0.19 -5.11
N VAL A 104 -1.82 -0.37 -5.97
CA VAL A 104 -1.43 0.18 -7.27
C VAL A 104 -1.86 -0.80 -8.35
N LEU A 105 -2.66 -0.34 -9.31
CA LEU A 105 -3.10 -1.15 -10.44
C LEU A 105 -1.97 -1.24 -11.47
N LYS A 106 -1.65 -2.45 -11.92
CA LYS A 106 -0.56 -2.71 -12.86
C LYS A 106 -0.95 -3.60 -14.03
N LYS A 107 -0.25 -3.44 -15.14
CA LYS A 107 -0.20 -4.40 -16.25
C LYS A 107 1.23 -4.55 -16.74
N ARG A 108 1.68 -5.78 -16.96
CA ARG A 108 2.99 -6.03 -17.59
C ARG A 108 2.98 -5.46 -19.02
N GLU A 109 4.06 -4.77 -19.37
CA GLU A 109 4.25 -4.17 -20.69
C GLU A 109 5.29 -4.98 -21.46
N VAL A 110 6.58 -4.80 -21.15
CA VAL A 110 7.65 -5.64 -21.69
C VAL A 110 7.89 -6.82 -20.77
N PHE A 111 7.71 -8.04 -21.29
CA PHE A 111 7.85 -9.27 -20.52
C PHE A 111 9.18 -9.32 -19.77
N GLY A 112 9.11 -9.47 -18.45
CA GLY A 112 10.27 -9.55 -17.57
C GLY A 112 11.03 -8.23 -17.33
N LYS A 113 10.60 -7.10 -17.89
CA LYS A 113 11.32 -5.82 -17.79
C LYS A 113 10.50 -4.71 -17.13
N THR A 114 9.33 -4.41 -17.67
CA THR A 114 8.54 -3.23 -17.27
C THR A 114 7.07 -3.53 -17.07
N MET A 115 6.41 -2.64 -16.34
CA MET A 115 4.96 -2.61 -16.17
C MET A 115 4.44 -1.19 -16.25
N ASN A 116 3.24 -1.06 -16.79
CA ASN A 116 2.45 0.16 -16.74
C ASN A 116 1.60 0.17 -15.46
N ILE A 117 1.50 1.33 -14.80
CA ILE A 117 0.62 1.53 -13.64
C ILE A 117 -0.54 2.46 -13.99
N TYR A 118 -1.76 2.08 -13.57
CA TYR A 118 -3.02 2.58 -14.11
C TYR A 118 -3.89 3.35 -13.10
N GLY A 119 -3.43 3.44 -11.85
CA GLY A 119 -4.09 4.13 -10.76
C GLY A 119 -3.67 3.58 -9.41
N HIS A 120 -3.80 4.38 -8.37
CA HIS A 120 -3.55 3.94 -7.00
C HIS A 120 -4.67 4.38 -6.07
N GLY A 121 -4.79 3.72 -4.93
CA GLY A 121 -5.82 4.01 -3.97
C GLY A 121 -5.56 3.35 -2.62
N ARG A 122 -6.28 3.83 -1.61
CA ARG A 122 -6.19 3.31 -0.24
C ARG A 122 -7.39 2.44 0.07
N VAL A 123 -7.17 1.32 0.75
CA VAL A 123 -8.26 0.46 1.22
C VAL A 123 -9.04 1.18 2.33
N LEU A 124 -10.33 1.40 2.14
CA LEU A 124 -11.24 1.95 3.14
C LEU A 124 -11.73 0.88 4.12
N SER A 125 -12.07 -0.30 3.61
CA SER A 125 -12.53 -1.45 4.37
C SER A 125 -12.44 -2.74 3.55
N VAL A 126 -12.61 -3.88 4.22
CA VAL A 126 -12.78 -5.19 3.60
C VAL A 126 -14.26 -5.54 3.65
N ALA A 127 -14.80 -6.09 2.56
CA ALA A 127 -16.18 -6.54 2.46
C ALA A 127 -16.27 -7.89 1.73
N TYR A 128 -17.47 -8.47 1.75
CA TYR A 128 -17.76 -9.76 1.15
C TYR A 128 -19.04 -9.63 0.31
N ASP A 129 -19.07 -10.28 -0.85
CA ASP A 129 -20.29 -10.33 -1.66
C ASP A 129 -21.24 -11.44 -1.19
N GLU A 130 -22.36 -11.61 -1.88
CA GLU A 130 -23.38 -12.63 -1.58
C GLU A 130 -22.85 -14.07 -1.63
N ASN A 131 -21.76 -14.31 -2.37
CA ASN A 131 -21.09 -15.61 -2.48
C ASN A 131 -19.94 -15.74 -1.47
N ASN A 132 -19.86 -14.83 -0.49
CA ASN A 132 -18.78 -14.75 0.50
C ASN A 132 -17.38 -14.56 -0.13
N VAL A 133 -17.31 -13.96 -1.33
CA VAL A 133 -16.03 -13.62 -1.97
C VAL A 133 -15.56 -12.28 -1.43
N ARG A 134 -14.33 -12.26 -0.91
CA ARG A 134 -13.71 -11.08 -0.30
C ARG A 134 -13.34 -10.05 -1.37
N TYR A 135 -13.68 -8.79 -1.12
CA TYR A 135 -13.21 -7.65 -1.91
C TYR A 135 -12.79 -6.48 -1.02
N LEU A 136 -12.02 -5.55 -1.61
CA LEU A 136 -11.57 -4.34 -0.96
C LEU A 136 -12.47 -3.18 -1.39
N VAL A 137 -12.96 -2.40 -0.43
CA VAL A 137 -13.56 -1.09 -0.70
C VAL A 137 -12.43 -0.07 -0.76
N MET A 138 -12.39 0.72 -1.82
CA MET A 138 -11.24 1.54 -2.20
C MET A 138 -11.59 3.03 -2.21
N ASN A 139 -10.65 3.84 -1.76
CA ASN A 139 -10.58 5.27 -2.04
C ASN A 139 -9.51 5.50 -3.11
N TRP A 140 -9.94 5.46 -4.37
CA TRP A 140 -9.05 5.66 -5.52
C TRP A 140 -8.64 7.12 -5.65
N SER A 141 -7.38 7.38 -6.03
CA SER A 141 -6.92 8.71 -6.40
C SER A 141 -7.53 9.15 -7.74
N ASN A 142 -7.66 10.46 -7.95
CA ASN A 142 -8.20 11.02 -9.20
C ASN A 142 -7.11 11.09 -10.27
N GLN A 143 -6.58 9.94 -10.66
CA GLN A 143 -5.42 9.86 -11.51
C GLN A 143 -5.75 9.46 -12.94
N LYS A 144 -5.24 10.24 -13.88
CA LYS A 144 -5.49 10.06 -15.32
C LYS A 144 -4.26 9.61 -16.10
N ASN A 145 -3.08 9.74 -15.51
CA ASN A 145 -1.81 9.46 -16.18
C ASN A 145 -1.37 8.02 -15.90
N ILE A 146 -1.00 7.31 -16.96
CA ILE A 146 -0.34 6.01 -16.91
C ILE A 146 1.16 6.27 -17.04
N ILE A 147 1.97 5.60 -16.22
CA ILE A 147 3.43 5.65 -16.35
C ILE A 147 4.00 4.23 -16.46
N GLU A 148 5.09 4.09 -17.19
CA GLU A 148 5.87 2.86 -17.28
C GLU A 148 6.98 2.86 -16.22
N VAL A 149 7.12 1.75 -15.51
CA VAL A 149 8.10 1.56 -14.42
C VAL A 149 8.73 0.17 -14.48
N PRO A 150 9.86 -0.07 -13.79
CA PRO A 150 10.45 -1.41 -13.68
C PRO A 150 9.47 -2.44 -13.11
N LEU A 151 9.60 -3.69 -13.55
CA LEU A 151 8.70 -4.76 -13.15
C LEU A 151 8.87 -5.20 -11.69
N MET A 152 10.07 -5.11 -11.11
CA MET A 152 10.37 -5.54 -9.72
C MET A 152 9.92 -6.97 -9.39
N GLY A 153 9.88 -7.85 -10.40
CA GLY A 153 9.36 -9.21 -10.26
C GLY A 153 7.85 -9.29 -9.97
N CYS A 154 7.07 -8.26 -10.30
CA CYS A 154 5.61 -8.25 -10.22
C CYS A 154 4.99 -9.05 -11.39
N ASN A 155 5.18 -10.37 -11.39
CA ASN A 155 4.73 -11.27 -12.45
C ASN A 155 3.29 -11.79 -12.31
N SER A 156 2.71 -11.69 -11.12
CA SER A 156 1.43 -12.30 -10.76
C SER A 156 0.29 -11.29 -10.85
N THR A 157 -0.93 -11.70 -10.58
CA THR A 157 -2.05 -10.76 -10.37
C THR A 157 -1.91 -10.08 -9.02
N VAL A 158 -1.53 -10.82 -7.97
CA VAL A 158 -1.36 -10.31 -6.60
C VAL A 158 0.11 -10.32 -6.21
N ASP A 159 0.78 -9.17 -6.31
CA ASP A 159 2.17 -9.01 -5.89
C ASP A 159 2.30 -7.97 -4.78
N ILE A 160 2.70 -8.41 -3.59
CA ILE A 160 3.02 -7.54 -2.45
C ILE A 160 4.52 -7.33 -2.43
N LYS A 161 4.96 -6.07 -2.43
CA LYS A 161 6.38 -5.69 -2.37
C LYS A 161 6.63 -4.86 -1.13
N SER A 162 7.69 -5.20 -0.39
CA SER A 162 8.10 -4.40 0.75
C SER A 162 8.54 -3.02 0.27
N ILE A 163 8.38 -2.01 1.12
CA ILE A 163 8.71 -0.64 0.73
C ILE A 163 10.19 -0.48 0.40
N GLU A 164 11.08 -1.25 1.02
CA GLU A 164 12.51 -1.21 0.75
C GLU A 164 12.81 -1.61 -0.70
N VAL A 165 12.16 -2.68 -1.19
CA VAL A 165 12.30 -3.12 -2.60
C VAL A 165 11.73 -2.07 -3.55
N VAL A 166 10.60 -1.46 -3.18
CA VAL A 166 9.98 -0.40 -3.99
C VAL A 166 10.90 0.82 -4.08
N GLU A 167 11.49 1.25 -2.96
CA GLU A 167 12.43 2.39 -2.92
C GLU A 167 13.74 2.13 -3.67
N GLU A 168 14.21 0.88 -3.68
CA GLU A 168 15.41 0.47 -4.41
C GLU A 168 15.20 0.48 -5.93
N GLU A 169 14.06 -0.05 -6.39
CA GLU A 169 13.83 -0.27 -7.82
C GLU A 169 12.99 0.80 -8.52
N MET A 170 12.10 1.51 -7.83
CA MET A 170 11.20 2.48 -8.48
C MET A 170 11.88 3.80 -8.81
N PRO A 171 11.62 4.37 -10.00
CA PRO A 171 12.13 5.68 -10.35
C PRO A 171 11.39 6.79 -9.59
N LYS A 172 12.04 7.95 -9.43
CA LYS A 172 11.45 9.13 -8.74
C LYS A 172 10.04 9.51 -9.24
N VAL A 173 9.80 9.37 -10.54
CA VAL A 173 8.49 9.66 -11.17
C VAL A 173 7.36 8.82 -10.58
N PHE A 174 7.63 7.60 -10.09
CA PHE A 174 6.64 6.77 -9.40
C PHE A 174 6.16 7.42 -8.10
N PHE A 175 7.10 7.92 -7.28
CA PHE A 175 6.77 8.56 -6.01
C PHE A 175 6.11 9.93 -6.19
N GLU A 176 6.43 10.64 -7.26
CA GLU A 176 5.73 11.87 -7.65
C GLU A 176 4.30 11.54 -8.11
N TRP A 177 4.14 10.46 -8.87
CA TRP A 177 2.86 9.95 -9.32
C TRP A 177 1.97 9.51 -8.13
N LEU A 178 2.50 8.91 -7.07
CA LEU A 178 1.72 8.54 -5.88
C LEU A 178 1.14 9.73 -5.08
N LYS A 179 1.62 10.95 -5.30
CA LYS A 179 1.17 12.16 -4.57
C LYS A 179 -0.04 12.85 -5.20
N VAL A 180 -0.42 12.45 -6.42
CA VAL A 180 -1.58 12.94 -7.18
C VAL A 180 -2.82 12.16 -6.76
#